data_AF-A0A292RVC5-F1
#
_entry.id   AF-A0A292RVC5-F1
#
_cell.length_a   1.000
_cell.length_b   1.000
_cell.length_c   1.000
_cell.angle_alpha   90.00
_cell.angle_beta   90.00
_cell.angle_gamma   90.00
#
_symmetry.space_group_name_H-M   'P 1'
#
loop_
_entity.id
_entity.type
_entity.pdbx_description
1 polymer ?
#
loop_
_entity_poly.entity_id
_entity_poly.type
_entity_poly.pdbx_seq_one_letter_code
_entity_poly.pdbx_strand_id
1 'polypeptide(L)'
;MEINLAIQENINVMSEKIRLKNLGINIKSERLRKNLSQERLAELTNISRNSVSLIETGKINPTILKVIDIARVLDVDVNILIKEV
;
A
#
# COMPACT_ATOMS: atom_id res chain seq x y z
N MET A 1 27.64 16.93 13.50
CA MET A 1 27.50 15.67 12.76
C MET A 1 26.24 14.91 13.15
N GLU A 2 26.00 14.64 14.44
CA GLU A 2 24.81 13.89 14.92
C GLU A 2 23.46 14.56 14.60
N ILE A 3 23.35 15.89 14.72
CA ILE A 3 22.11 16.63 14.41
C ILE A 3 21.69 16.45 12.94
N ASN A 4 22.65 16.50 12.01
CA ASN A 4 22.35 16.31 10.59
C ASN A 4 21.89 14.88 10.29
N LEU A 5 22.46 13.88 10.98
CA LEU A 5 22.07 12.47 10.80
C LEU A 5 20.62 12.24 11.26
N ALA A 6 20.25 12.74 12.44
CA ALA A 6 18.87 12.64 12.96
C ALA A 6 17.84 13.37 12.07
N ILE A 7 18.21 14.52 11.48
CA ILE A 7 17.36 15.22 10.51
C ILE A 7 17.16 14.37 9.24
N GLN A 8 18.22 13.74 8.73
CA GLN A 8 18.12 12.86 7.55
C GLN A 8 17.26 11.62 7.81
N GLU A 9 17.39 11.01 8.99
CA GLU A 9 16.53 9.88 9.40
C GLU A 9 15.06 10.29 9.46
N ASN A 10 14.74 11.43 10.07
CA ASN A 10 13.37 11.95 10.15
C ASN A 10 12.78 12.24 8.75
N ILE A 11 13.57 12.82 7.85
CA ILE A 11 13.15 13.06 6.45
C ILE A 11 12.90 11.74 5.74
N ASN A 12 13.80 10.76 5.90
CA ASN A 12 13.66 9.44 5.27
C ASN A 12 12.39 8.72 5.75
N VAL A 13 12.14 8.70 7.07
CA VAL A 13 10.92 8.11 7.66
C VAL A 13 9.65 8.80 7.16
N MET A 14 9.66 10.14 7.07
CA MET A 14 8.52 10.87 6.51
C MET A 14 8.29 10.50 5.05
N SER A 15 9.35 10.39 4.25
CA SER A 15 9.26 9.99 2.85
C SER A 15 8.70 8.58 2.69
N GLU A 16 9.17 7.61 3.49
CA GLU A 16 8.66 6.24 3.47
C GLU A 16 7.18 6.19 3.83
N LYS A 17 6.77 6.94 4.86
CA LYS A 17 5.38 7.02 5.28
C LYS A 17 4.47 7.59 4.18
N ILE A 18 4.95 8.59 3.44
CA ILE A 18 4.23 9.16 2.29
C ILE A 18 4.09 8.12 1.18
N ARG A 19 5.17 7.41 0.82
CA ARG A 19 5.16 6.36 -0.20
C ARG A 19 4.15 5.24 0.13
N LEU A 20 4.17 4.76 1.38
CA LEU A 20 3.20 3.75 1.86
C LEU A 20 1.76 4.26 1.85
N LYS A 21 1.57 5.56 2.15
CA LYS A 21 0.24 6.18 2.10
C LYS A 21 -0.30 6.23 0.68
N ASN A 22 0.54 6.60 -0.29
CA ASN A 22 0.18 6.66 -1.70
C ASN A 22 -0.20 5.27 -2.24
N LEU A 23 0.62 4.25 -1.93
CA LEU A 23 0.32 2.86 -2.25
C LEU A 23 -1.06 2.43 -1.71
N GLY A 24 -1.32 2.72 -0.44
CA GLY A 24 -2.59 2.39 0.22
C GLY A 24 -3.79 3.08 -0.41
N ILE A 25 -3.65 4.35 -0.80
CA ILE A 25 -4.70 5.14 -1.48
C ILE A 25 -4.99 4.56 -2.87
N ASN A 26 -3.95 4.22 -3.64
CA ASN A 26 -4.12 3.65 -4.98
C ASN A 26 -4.86 2.29 -4.90
N ILE A 27 -4.44 1.40 -4.01
CA ILE A 27 -5.09 0.10 -3.78
C ILE A 27 -6.56 0.29 -3.38
N LYS A 28 -6.83 1.17 -2.41
CA LYS A 28 -8.18 1.46 -1.96
C LYS A 28 -9.05 1.97 -3.10
N SER A 29 -8.52 2.86 -3.93
CA SER A 29 -9.26 3.47 -5.03
C SER A 29 -9.64 2.43 -6.07
N GLU A 30 -8.69 1.59 -6.52
CA GLU A 30 -9.01 0.51 -7.47
C GLU A 30 -9.94 -0.54 -6.87
N ARG A 31 -9.79 -0.88 -5.59
CA ARG A 31 -10.72 -1.79 -4.90
C ARG A 31 -12.15 -1.27 -4.94
N LEU A 32 -12.34 0.02 -4.65
CA LEU A 32 -13.66 0.65 -4.69
C LEU A 32 -14.21 0.73 -6.12
N ARG A 33 -13.38 0.97 -7.15
CA ARG A 33 -13.81 0.93 -8.56
C ARG A 33 -14.29 -0.46 -8.99
N LYS A 34 -13.70 -1.54 -8.45
CA LYS A 34 -14.17 -2.92 -8.66
C LYS A 34 -15.34 -3.31 -7.73
N ASN A 35 -15.89 -2.39 -6.94
CA ASN A 35 -16.98 -2.62 -5.98
C ASN A 35 -16.68 -3.73 -4.94
N LEU A 36 -15.42 -3.91 -4.57
CA LEU A 36 -15.03 -4.92 -3.59
C LEU A 36 -14.98 -4.33 -2.18
N SER A 37 -15.47 -5.06 -1.18
CA SER A 37 -15.18 -4.76 0.22
C SER A 37 -13.74 -5.13 0.58
N GLN A 38 -13.21 -4.62 1.70
CA GLN A 38 -11.90 -5.05 2.20
C GLN A 38 -11.88 -6.56 2.50
N GLU A 39 -12.99 -7.11 3.01
CA GLU A 39 -13.16 -8.54 3.25
C GLU A 39 -13.05 -9.33 1.95
N ARG A 40 -13.74 -8.86 0.90
CA ARG A 40 -13.72 -9.54 -0.39
C ARG A 40 -12.34 -9.51 -1.05
N LEU A 41 -11.63 -8.38 -0.96
CA LEU A 41 -10.25 -8.31 -1.44
C LEU A 41 -9.33 -9.26 -0.65
N ALA A 42 -9.49 -9.31 0.66
CA ALA A 42 -8.74 -10.20 1.54
C ALA A 42 -8.92 -11.68 1.17
N GLU A 43 -10.18 -12.12 0.98
CA GLU A 43 -10.50 -13.47 0.50
C GLU A 43 -9.82 -13.80 -0.83
N LEU A 44 -9.94 -12.90 -1.81
CA LEU A 44 -9.42 -13.09 -3.16
C LEU A 44 -7.88 -13.09 -3.23
N THR A 45 -7.22 -12.41 -2.29
CA THR A 45 -5.75 -12.31 -2.23
C THR A 45 -5.12 -13.20 -1.16
N ASN A 46 -5.93 -14.00 -0.45
CA ASN A 46 -5.51 -14.86 0.65
C ASN A 46 -4.66 -14.12 1.71
N ILE A 47 -5.07 -12.90 2.07
CA ILE A 47 -4.51 -12.14 3.20
C ILE A 47 -5.62 -11.79 4.17
N SER A 48 -5.28 -11.42 5.41
CA SER A 48 -6.32 -11.01 6.37
C SER A 48 -6.95 -9.67 5.98
N ARG A 49 -8.24 -9.48 6.29
CA ARG A 49 -8.92 -8.18 6.15
C ARG A 49 -8.23 -7.08 6.95
N ASN A 50 -7.64 -7.41 8.10
CA ASN A 50 -6.80 -6.48 8.86
C ASN A 50 -5.56 -6.04 8.05
N SER A 51 -4.88 -6.96 7.36
CA SER A 51 -3.76 -6.63 6.48
C SER A 51 -4.20 -5.69 5.36
N VAL A 52 -5.34 -5.93 4.71
CA VAL A 52 -5.89 -4.99 3.71
C VAL A 52 -6.08 -3.59 4.31
N SER A 53 -6.70 -3.50 5.49
CA SER A 53 -6.91 -2.21 6.18
C SER A 53 -5.59 -1.49 6.51
N LEU A 54 -4.59 -2.23 7.00
CA LEU A 54 -3.28 -1.69 7.32
C LEU A 54 -2.52 -1.23 6.07
N ILE A 55 -2.62 -1.96 4.95
CA ILE A 55 -2.06 -1.57 3.66
C ILE A 55 -2.73 -0.28 3.17
N GLU A 56 -4.06 -0.25 3.10
CA GLU A 56 -4.83 0.91 2.60
C GLU A 56 -4.64 2.18 3.45
N THR A 57 -4.23 2.01 4.70
CA THR A 57 -3.93 3.14 5.60
C THR A 57 -2.45 3.51 5.64
N GLY A 58 -1.58 2.78 4.94
CA GLY A 58 -0.13 2.99 4.89
C GLY A 58 0.59 2.62 6.20
N LYS A 59 -0.02 1.74 7.01
CA LYS A 59 0.50 1.33 8.33
C LYS A 59 1.46 0.14 8.26
N ILE A 60 1.47 -0.60 7.15
CA ILE A 60 2.42 -1.68 6.89
C ILE A 60 2.98 -1.56 5.48
N ASN A 61 4.21 -2.04 5.30
CA ASN A 61 4.84 -2.22 4.01
C ASN A 61 4.54 -3.64 3.49
N PRO A 62 3.63 -3.82 2.51
CA PRO A 62 3.39 -5.13 1.93
C PRO A 62 4.59 -5.59 1.09
N THR A 63 4.77 -6.91 0.97
CA THR A 63 5.77 -7.45 0.04
C THR A 63 5.34 -7.17 -1.41
N ILE A 64 6.30 -7.07 -2.32
CA ILE A 64 6.00 -6.85 -3.74
C ILE A 64 5.08 -7.92 -4.33
N LEU A 65 5.20 -9.18 -3.89
CA LEU A 65 4.33 -10.28 -4.31
C LEU A 65 2.86 -10.01 -3.94
N LYS A 66 2.60 -9.51 -2.74
CA LYS A 66 1.24 -9.14 -2.30
C LYS A 66 0.67 -7.99 -3.13
N VAL A 67 1.49 -7.00 -3.49
CA VAL A 67 1.06 -5.89 -4.36
C VAL A 67 0.70 -6.41 -5.76
N ILE A 68 1.49 -7.33 -6.30
CA ILE A 68 1.20 -7.98 -7.60
C ILE A 68 -0.09 -8.81 -7.52
N ASP A 69 -0.31 -9.57 -6.45
CA ASP A 69 -1.54 -10.37 -6.29
C ASP A 69 -2.78 -9.48 -6.15
N ILE A 70 -2.67 -8.37 -5.43
CA ILE A 70 -3.72 -7.34 -5.36
C ILE A 70 -3.99 -6.76 -6.75
N ALA A 71 -2.96 -6.40 -7.52
CA ALA A 71 -3.13 -5.88 -8.89
C ALA A 71 -3.88 -6.86 -9.80
N ARG A 72 -3.56 -8.16 -9.72
CA ARG A 72 -4.25 -9.22 -10.47
C ARG A 72 -5.72 -9.34 -10.09
N VAL A 73 -6.04 -9.36 -8.80
CA VAL A 73 -7.43 -9.44 -8.31
C VAL A 73 -8.22 -8.20 -8.69
N LEU A 74 -7.59 -7.04 -8.65
CA LEU A 74 -8.17 -5.77 -9.07
C LEU A 74 -8.13 -5.58 -10.57
N ASP A 75 -7.57 -6.51 -11.34
CA ASP A 75 -7.51 -6.50 -12.81
C ASP A 75 -7.03 -5.14 -13.34
N VAL A 76 -5.87 -4.72 -12.82
CA VAL A 76 -5.14 -3.50 -13.19
C VAL A 76 -3.65 -3.79 -13.35
N ASP A 77 -2.96 -2.96 -14.12
CA ASP A 77 -1.50 -2.97 -14.16
C ASP A 77 -0.92 -2.53 -12.80
N VAL A 78 0.14 -3.20 -12.33
CA VAL A 78 0.76 -2.90 -11.03
C VAL A 78 1.29 -1.45 -10.94
N ASN A 79 1.66 -0.84 -12.08
CA ASN A 79 2.08 0.56 -12.16
C ASN A 79 0.99 1.54 -11.70
N ILE A 80 -0.28 1.15 -11.80
CA ILE A 80 -1.40 1.93 -11.25
C ILE A 80 -1.33 1.95 -9.71
N LEU A 81 -0.98 0.83 -9.09
CA LEU A 81 -0.90 0.71 -7.63
C LEU A 81 0.34 1.43 -7.07
N ILE A 82 1.47 1.36 -7.77
CA ILE A 82 2.74 1.96 -7.33
C ILE A 82 2.94 3.40 -7.81
N LYS A 83 1.92 4.03 -8.40
CA LYS A 83 2.00 5.42 -8.81
C LYS A 83 2.30 6.32 -7.61
N GLU A 84 3.35 7.14 -7.72
CA GLU A 84 3.81 8.07 -6.66
C GLU A 84 4.24 7.35 -5.36
N VAL A 85 4.68 6.08 -5.49
CA VAL A 85 5.27 5.27 -4.42
C VAL A 85 6.77 5.23 -4.57
#